data_AF-B9K4Y4-F1
#
_entry.id   AF-B9K4Y4-F1
#
_cell.length_a   1.000
_cell.length_b   1.000
_cell.length_c   1.000
_cell.angle_alpha   90.00
_cell.angle_beta   90.00
_cell.angle_gamma   90.00
#
_symmetry.space_group_name_H-M   'P 1'
#
loop_
_entity.id
_entity.type
_entity.pdbx_description
1 polymer ?
#
loop_
_entity_poly.entity_id
_entity_poly.type
_entity_poly.pdbx_seq_one_letter_code
_entity_poly.pdbx_strand_id
1 'polypeptide(L)'
;MLHGVGSNGADFAPLANSWKASLPSAVFVSPTAPAPSSVGSGYQWFSVAGVTEDNRSARIADARRSFDQVISLIVEGNGFTDKLDRVALVGFSGRLASLLPLQPALETHILLIHGMC
;
A
#
# COMPACT_ATOMS: atom_id res chain seq x y z
N MET A 1 1.73 -3.90 4.24
CA MET A 1 1.91 -4.19 2.80
C MET A 1 0.62 -3.83 2.09
N LEU A 2 0.70 -3.04 1.01
CA LEU A 2 -0.42 -2.33 0.37
C LEU A 2 -0.59 -2.86 -1.04
N HIS A 3 -1.76 -3.41 -1.33
CA HIS A 3 -2.02 -4.08 -2.60
C HIS A 3 -2.44 -3.09 -3.69
N GLY A 4 -2.28 -3.50 -4.94
CA GLY A 4 -2.72 -2.74 -6.11
C GLY A 4 -4.23 -2.84 -6.34
N VAL A 5 -4.74 -2.07 -7.30
CA VAL A 5 -6.15 -2.11 -7.67
C VAL A 5 -6.59 -3.52 -8.11
N GLY A 6 -7.76 -3.97 -7.62
CA GLY A 6 -8.34 -5.27 -7.98
C GLY A 6 -7.77 -6.46 -7.23
N SER A 7 -6.86 -6.23 -6.28
CA SER A 7 -6.25 -7.23 -5.40
C SER A 7 -6.79 -7.09 -3.96
N ASN A 8 -6.26 -7.85 -3.00
CA ASN A 8 -6.63 -7.77 -1.59
C ASN A 8 -5.43 -8.03 -0.67
N GLY A 9 -5.58 -7.83 0.64
CA GLY A 9 -4.48 -7.98 1.60
C GLY A 9 -3.90 -9.40 1.69
N ALA A 10 -4.69 -10.45 1.45
CA ALA A 10 -4.24 -11.83 1.53
C ALA A 10 -3.25 -12.21 0.41
N ASP A 11 -3.24 -11.47 -0.70
CA ASP A 11 -2.34 -11.71 -1.83
C ASP A 11 -0.86 -11.50 -1.46
N PHE A 12 -0.58 -10.80 -0.34
CA PHE A 12 0.76 -10.66 0.20
C PHE A 12 1.26 -11.82 1.05
N ALA A 13 0.40 -12.79 1.40
CA ALA A 13 0.79 -13.89 2.30
C ALA A 13 2.06 -14.64 1.84
N PRO A 14 2.25 -14.97 0.54
CA PRO A 14 3.48 -15.61 0.08
C PRO A 14 4.73 -14.76 0.32
N LEU A 15 4.67 -13.46 0.05
CA LEU A 15 5.80 -12.54 0.24
C LEU A 15 6.11 -12.31 1.72
N ALA A 16 5.08 -12.09 2.55
CA ALA A 16 5.26 -11.98 3.99
C ALA A 16 5.89 -13.25 4.57
N ASN A 17 5.45 -14.43 4.12
CA ASN A 17 6.00 -15.70 4.58
C ASN A 17 7.46 -15.91 4.16
N SER A 18 7.87 -15.50 2.96
CA SER A 18 9.27 -15.64 2.53
C SER A 18 10.21 -14.73 3.32
N TRP A 19 9.73 -13.58 3.79
CA TRP A 19 10.54 -12.61 4.54
C TRP A 19 10.65 -12.89 6.03
N LYS A 20 9.76 -13.71 6.61
CA LYS A 20 9.81 -14.05 8.05
C LYS A 20 11.16 -14.60 8.50
N ALA A 21 11.86 -15.34 7.64
CA ALA A 21 13.18 -15.88 7.96
C ALA A 21 14.25 -14.78 8.07
N SER A 22 14.19 -13.75 7.23
CA SER A 22 15.16 -12.64 7.22
C SER A 22 14.79 -11.51 8.19
N LEU A 23 13.52 -11.39 8.54
CA LEU A 23 12.97 -10.36 9.42
C LEU A 23 12.14 -11.00 10.56
N PRO A 24 12.76 -11.81 11.43
CA PRO A 24 12.04 -12.60 12.43
C PRO A 24 11.33 -11.77 13.51
N SER A 25 11.74 -10.52 13.71
CA SER A 25 11.13 -9.57 14.65
C SER A 25 10.09 -8.65 14.01
N ALA A 26 9.91 -8.71 12.69
CA ALA A 26 8.97 -7.85 11.99
C ALA A 26 7.53 -8.38 12.10
N VAL A 27 6.58 -7.47 12.27
CA VAL A 27 5.15 -7.77 12.15
C VAL A 27 4.71 -7.42 10.74
N PHE A 28 4.17 -8.42 10.02
CA PHE A 28 3.64 -8.23 8.67
C PHE A 28 2.13 -8.04 8.72
N VAL A 29 1.67 -6.84 8.36
CA VAL A 29 0.24 -6.52 8.24
C VAL A 29 -0.07 -6.11 6.81
N SER A 30 -1.11 -6.71 6.22
CA SER A 30 -1.54 -6.44 4.84
C SER A 30 -3.03 -6.10 4.83
N PRO A 31 -3.42 -4.83 5.04
CA PRO A 31 -4.83 -4.44 5.02
C PRO A 31 -5.41 -4.57 3.62
N THR A 32 -6.68 -4.95 3.56
CA THR A 32 -7.50 -4.81 2.36
C THR A 32 -8.03 -3.38 2.28
N ALA A 33 -7.96 -2.78 1.08
CA ALA A 33 -8.44 -1.44 0.84
C ALA A 33 -9.96 -1.31 1.10
N PRO A 34 -10.46 -0.13 1.50
CA PRO A 34 -11.82 0.00 2.04
C PRO A 34 -12.93 -0.09 0.97
N ALA A 35 -12.62 0.13 -0.31
CA ALA A 35 -13.61 0.16 -1.38
C ALA A 35 -13.47 -1.04 -2.32
N PRO A 36 -14.57 -1.62 -2.81
CA PRO A 36 -14.51 -2.61 -3.89
C PRO A 36 -13.93 -1.98 -5.15
N SER A 37 -13.16 -2.77 -5.89
CA SER A 37 -12.53 -2.34 -7.13
C SER A 37 -13.57 -2.23 -8.26
N SER A 38 -13.44 -1.21 -9.11
CA SER A 38 -14.17 -1.16 -10.39
C SER A 38 -13.51 -2.03 -11.48
N VAL A 39 -12.36 -2.64 -11.18
CA VAL A 39 -11.59 -3.52 -12.06
C VAL A 39 -11.32 -4.84 -11.35
N GLY A 40 -11.82 -5.95 -11.88
CA GLY A 40 -11.72 -7.26 -11.22
C GLY A 40 -12.61 -7.39 -9.98
N SER A 41 -12.37 -8.42 -9.17
CA SER A 41 -13.20 -8.76 -7.99
C SER A 41 -12.60 -8.34 -6.63
N GLY A 42 -11.43 -7.69 -6.62
CA GLY A 42 -10.77 -7.24 -5.39
C GLY A 42 -11.17 -5.82 -4.95
N TYR A 43 -10.21 -5.11 -4.36
CA TYR A 43 -10.42 -3.84 -3.67
C TYR A 43 -9.52 -2.74 -4.23
N GLN A 44 -9.82 -1.49 -3.88
CA GLN A 44 -9.08 -0.31 -4.32
C GLN A 44 -9.00 0.76 -3.22
N TRP A 45 -7.87 1.47 -3.15
CA TRP A 45 -7.68 2.61 -2.25
C TRP A 45 -8.38 3.86 -2.76
N PHE A 46 -8.42 4.03 -4.08
CA PHE A 46 -9.21 5.01 -4.80
C PHE A 46 -9.60 4.44 -6.17
N SER A 47 -10.67 4.95 -6.77
CA SER A 47 -11.10 4.48 -8.08
C SER A 47 -10.12 4.91 -9.17
N VAL A 48 -9.65 3.94 -9.95
CA VAL A 48 -8.82 4.18 -11.14
C VAL A 48 -9.65 4.40 -12.41
N ALA A 49 -10.97 4.21 -12.34
CA ALA A 49 -11.85 4.45 -13.46
C ALA A 49 -11.90 5.94 -13.81
N GLY A 50 -11.57 6.27 -15.07
CA GLY A 50 -11.53 7.66 -15.55
C GLY A 50 -10.43 8.52 -14.90
N VAL A 51 -9.35 7.90 -14.39
CA VAL A 51 -8.17 8.66 -13.97
C VAL A 51 -7.52 9.30 -15.20
N THR A 52 -7.28 10.59 -15.10
CA THR A 52 -6.47 11.40 -16.03
C THR A 52 -5.34 12.03 -15.24
N GLU A 53 -4.35 12.59 -15.94
CA GLU A 53 -3.25 13.27 -15.23
C GLU A 53 -3.75 14.49 -14.44
N ASP A 54 -4.68 15.26 -15.01
CA ASP A 54 -5.26 16.45 -14.37
C ASP A 54 -6.05 16.13 -13.09
N ASN A 55 -6.73 14.97 -13.03
CA ASN A 55 -7.59 14.62 -11.89
C ASN A 55 -6.92 13.70 -10.87
N ARG A 56 -5.74 13.16 -11.17
CA ARG A 56 -5.04 12.17 -10.35
C ARG A 56 -4.77 12.70 -8.95
N SER A 57 -4.20 13.90 -8.83
CA SER A 57 -3.80 14.48 -7.54
C SER A 57 -5.00 14.73 -6.63
N ALA A 58 -6.12 15.23 -7.17
CA ALA A 58 -7.35 15.43 -6.40
C ALA A 58 -7.91 14.09 -5.87
N ARG A 59 -7.93 13.05 -6.70
CA ARG A 59 -8.39 11.71 -6.30
C ARG A 59 -7.51 11.10 -5.19
N ILE A 60 -6.20 11.32 -5.26
CA ILE A 60 -5.27 10.89 -4.20
C ILE A 60 -5.57 11.64 -2.90
N ALA A 61 -5.79 12.96 -2.97
CA ALA A 61 -6.15 13.77 -1.81
C ALA A 61 -7.47 13.32 -1.18
N ASP A 62 -8.48 12.99 -1.98
CA ASP A 62 -9.78 12.49 -1.51
C ASP A 62 -9.65 11.16 -0.77
N ALA A 63 -8.77 10.27 -1.25
CA ALA A 63 -8.51 8.98 -0.62
C ALA A 63 -7.59 9.05 0.59
N ARG A 64 -6.89 10.17 0.79
CA ARG A 64 -5.87 10.32 1.83
C ARG A 64 -6.43 10.05 3.23
N ARG A 65 -7.63 10.58 3.52
CA ARG A 65 -8.24 10.44 4.85
C ARG A 65 -8.52 8.98 5.21
N SER A 66 -9.14 8.21 4.30
CA SER A 66 -9.46 6.81 4.57
C SER A 66 -8.21 5.94 4.61
N PHE A 67 -7.22 6.25 3.76
CA PHE A 67 -5.90 5.64 3.83
C PHE A 67 -5.23 5.86 5.19
N ASP A 68 -5.12 7.11 5.64
CA ASP A 68 -4.49 7.46 6.90
C ASP A 68 -5.19 6.80 8.09
N GLN A 69 -6.52 6.70 8.07
CA GLN A 69 -7.28 5.99 9.12
C GLN A 69 -6.89 4.51 9.22
N VAL A 70 -6.81 3.81 8.09
CA VAL A 70 -6.42 2.39 8.05
C VAL A 70 -5.00 2.22 8.57
N ILE A 71 -4.06 3.06 8.13
CA ILE A 71 -2.67 2.97 8.57
C ILE A 71 -2.54 3.32 10.06
N SER A 72 -3.21 4.37 10.53
CA SER A 72 -3.14 4.80 11.94
C SER A 72 -3.64 3.70 12.87
N LEU A 73 -4.77 3.06 12.55
CA LEU A 73 -5.30 1.95 13.35
C LEU A 73 -4.34 0.76 13.42
N ILE A 74 -3.63 0.46 12.33
CA ILE A 74 -2.64 -0.61 12.30
C ILE A 74 -1.42 -0.25 13.15
N VAL A 75 -0.91 0.97 12.99
CA VAL A 75 0.25 1.47 13.75
C VAL A 75 -0.07 1.48 15.25
N GLU A 76 -1.21 2.03 15.64
CA GLU A 76 -1.67 2.06 17.02
C GLU A 76 -1.90 0.65 17.58
N GLY A 77 -2.63 -0.20 16.85
CA GLY A 77 -2.93 -1.57 17.27
C GLY A 77 -1.71 -2.46 17.44
N ASN A 78 -0.58 -2.10 16.84
CA ASN A 78 0.71 -2.80 17.00
C ASN A 78 1.69 -2.06 17.94
N GLY A 79 1.30 -0.94 18.55
CA GLY A 79 2.13 -0.21 19.52
C GLY A 79 3.31 0.57 18.89
N PHE A 80 3.13 1.07 17.67
CA PHE A 80 4.15 1.80 16.90
C PHE A 80 3.90 3.31 16.78
N THR A 81 2.91 3.88 17.47
CA THR A 81 2.56 5.31 17.37
C THR A 81 3.76 6.23 17.57
N ASP A 82 4.61 5.96 18.57
CA ASP A 82 5.83 6.74 18.85
C ASP A 82 7.11 6.12 18.26
N LYS A 83 6.97 5.20 17.30
CA LYS A 83 8.08 4.39 16.74
C LYS A 83 7.98 4.29 15.22
N LEU A 84 7.56 5.36 14.56
CA LEU A 84 7.37 5.39 13.11
C LEU A 84 8.68 5.15 12.34
N ASP A 85 9.84 5.40 12.94
CA ASP A 85 11.17 5.02 12.44
C ASP A 85 11.34 3.50 12.26
N ARG A 86 10.45 2.70 12.86
CA ARG A 86 10.43 1.23 12.76
C ARG A 86 9.28 0.70 11.90
N VAL A 87 8.50 1.59 11.28
CA VAL A 87 7.38 1.23 10.42
C VAL A 87 7.79 1.42 8.97
N ALA A 88 7.66 0.35 8.18
CA ALA A 88 7.88 0.41 6.74
C ALA A 88 6.59 0.15 5.96
N LEU A 89 6.36 0.94 4.91
CA LEU A 89 5.27 0.69 3.96
C LEU A 89 5.82 -0.04 2.73
N VAL A 90 5.21 -1.16 2.40
CA VAL A 90 5.52 -1.95 1.19
C VAL A 90 4.34 -1.88 0.26
N GLY A 91 4.49 -1.29 -0.93
CA GLY A 91 3.44 -1.20 -1.94
C GLY A 91 3.74 -2.07 -3.16
N PHE A 92 2.71 -2.75 -3.69
CA PHE A 92 2.78 -3.51 -4.94
C PHE A 92 1.66 -3.11 -5.89
N SER A 93 1.95 -3.03 -7.19
CA SER A 93 0.92 -2.87 -8.22
C SER A 93 1.36 -3.58 -9.49
N GLY A 94 0.49 -4.43 -10.06
CA GLY A 94 0.70 -5.05 -11.36
C GLY A 94 0.54 -4.09 -12.56
N ARG A 95 0.24 -2.80 -12.32
CA ARG A 95 0.03 -1.79 -13.38
C ARG A 95 0.75 -0.47 -13.16
N LEU A 96 1.72 -0.38 -12.23
CA LEU A 96 2.56 0.81 -12.13
C LEU A 96 3.60 0.80 -13.26
N ALA A 97 3.15 1.04 -14.49
CA ALA A 97 4.00 1.65 -15.50
C ALA A 97 4.05 3.16 -15.19
N SER A 98 4.75 3.55 -14.12
CA SER A 98 5.17 4.95 -14.02
C SER A 98 6.33 5.14 -14.98
N LEU A 99 6.25 6.15 -15.86
CA LEU A 99 7.27 6.43 -16.88
C LEU A 99 8.64 6.79 -16.26
N LEU A 100 8.67 7.09 -14.96
CA LEU A 100 9.87 7.36 -14.17
C LEU A 100 9.73 6.72 -12.78
N PRO A 101 10.83 6.34 -12.12
CA PRO A 101 10.78 5.95 -10.72
C PRO A 101 10.30 7.15 -9.89
N LEU A 102 9.23 6.96 -9.10
CA LEU A 102 8.89 7.92 -8.05
C LEU A 102 10.08 8.02 -7.11
N GLN A 103 10.57 9.24 -6.85
CA GLN A 103 11.66 9.44 -5.91
C GLN A 103 11.26 8.91 -4.53
N PRO A 104 12.12 8.15 -3.84
CA PRO A 104 11.84 7.72 -2.49
C PRO A 104 11.67 8.95 -1.59
N ALA A 105 10.58 9.01 -0.84
CA ALA A 105 10.39 10.03 0.18
C ALA A 105 11.48 9.85 1.25
N LEU A 106 12.40 10.80 1.36
CA LEU A 106 13.59 10.70 2.22
C LEU A 106 13.26 10.69 3.72
N GLU A 107 12.03 11.05 4.09
CA GLU A 107 11.54 11.03 5.48
C GLU A 107 10.63 9.85 5.80
N THR A 108 10.40 8.92 4.86
CA THR A 108 9.50 7.80 5.09
C THR A 108 10.18 6.51 4.69
N HIS A 109 10.22 5.53 5.60
CA HIS A 109 10.75 4.20 5.36
C HIS A 109 9.83 3.39 4.41
N ILE A 110 9.56 3.89 3.20
CA ILE A 110 8.71 3.25 2.19
C ILE A 110 9.60 2.42 1.26
N LEU A 111 9.35 1.11 1.21
CA LEU A 111 9.92 0.20 0.22
C LEU A 111 8.89 -0.06 -0.88
N LEU A 112 9.10 0.49 -2.07
CA LEU A 112 8.25 0.18 -3.23
C LEU A 112 8.75 -1.10 -3.91
N ILE A 113 7.87 -2.10 -4.04
CA ILE A 113 8.16 -3.34 -4.78
C ILE A 113 7.28 -3.35 -6.02
N HIS A 114 7.91 -3.22 -7.19
CA HIS A 114 7.24 -3.44 -8.46
C HIS A 114 7.56 -4.85 -8.97
N GLY A 115 6.55 -5.58 -9.42
CA GLY A 115 6.73 -6.78 -10.22
C GLY A 115 6.42 -6.45 -11.67
N MET A 116 7.27 -6.88 -12.60
CA MET A 116 6.85 -7.00 -13.99
C MET A 116 6.00 -8.27 -14.10
N CYS A 117 4.84 -8.17 -14.73
CA CYS A 117 4.16 -9.34 -15.27
C CYS A 117 5.02 -10.00 -16.34
#